data_AF-A0A8B9ET38-F1
#
_entry.id   AF-A0A8B9ET38-F1
#
_cell.length_a   1.000
_cell.length_b   1.000
_cell.length_c   1.000
_cell.angle_alpha   90.00
_cell.angle_beta   90.00
_cell.angle_gamma   90.00
#
_symmetry.space_group_name_H-M   'P 1'
#
loop_
_entity.id
_entity.type
_entity.pdbx_description
1 polymer ?
#
loop_
_entity_poly.entity_id
_entity_poly.type
_entity_poly.pdbx_seq_one_letter_code
_entity_poly.pdbx_strand_id
1 'polypeptide(L)'
;SVALWGCTFDDGPGPCDYHQDLYDDFDWVHVSAQEPHYLPPEMPQGSYMIVISSDHDPGEKTRLQLPTMKENDTHCIDFSYLLYSKNGANPGTLNILVRVNKGPLANPIWNVTGSTGKDWLRAELAVSTFWPNEYQVGLQ
;
A
#
# COMPACT_ATOMS: atom_id res chain seq x y z
N SER A 1 4.79 11.64 -0.73
CA SER A 1 4.29 10.63 0.21
C SER A 1 3.21 9.78 -0.43
N VAL A 2 3.17 8.49 -0.09
CA VAL A 2 2.14 7.53 -0.52
C VAL A 2 1.34 7.12 0.70
N ALA A 3 -0.01 7.12 0.67
CA ALA A 3 -0.86 6.66 1.78
C ALA A 3 -1.90 5.62 1.32
N LEU A 4 -2.34 4.70 2.21
CA LEU A 4 -3.29 3.60 1.88
C LEU A 4 -4.42 3.38 2.90
N TRP A 5 -5.62 3.03 2.42
CA TRP A 5 -6.83 2.71 3.21
C TRP A 5 -7.55 1.46 2.66
N GLY A 6 -7.90 0.49 3.50
CA GLY A 6 -8.57 -0.77 3.09
C GLY A 6 -8.79 -1.70 4.29
N CYS A 7 -7.79 -1.72 5.18
CA CYS A 7 -7.99 -1.84 6.63
C CYS A 7 -8.29 -0.44 7.19
N THR A 8 -9.06 -0.31 8.28
CA THR A 8 -9.26 1.03 8.90
C THR A 8 -7.99 1.58 9.53
N PHE A 9 -7.02 0.70 9.84
CA PHE A 9 -5.73 1.02 10.45
C PHE A 9 -5.83 1.76 11.80
N ASP A 10 -6.99 1.80 12.45
CA ASP A 10 -7.14 2.54 13.71
C ASP A 10 -6.23 1.99 14.81
N ASP A 11 -6.07 0.67 14.86
CA ASP A 11 -5.19 -0.05 15.77
C ASP A 11 -3.94 -0.62 15.06
N GLY A 12 -3.53 0.00 13.95
CA GLY A 12 -2.36 -0.40 13.15
C GLY A 12 -2.63 -1.47 12.08
N PRO A 13 -1.57 -1.99 11.43
CA PRO A 13 -1.70 -3.01 10.37
C PRO A 13 -1.98 -4.43 10.89
N GLY A 14 -1.70 -4.69 12.17
CA GLY A 14 -1.80 -6.02 12.79
C GLY A 14 -3.20 -6.65 12.79
N PRO A 15 -4.27 -5.94 13.15
CA PRO A 15 -5.64 -6.49 13.13
C PRO A 15 -6.13 -6.97 11.76
N CYS A 16 -5.52 -6.48 10.67
CA CYS A 16 -5.81 -6.89 9.30
C CYS A 16 -4.77 -7.88 8.75
N ASP A 17 -3.79 -8.29 9.57
CA ASP A 17 -2.73 -9.22 9.23
C ASP A 17 -1.85 -8.73 8.06
N TYR A 18 -1.61 -7.42 8.03
CA TYR A 18 -0.68 -6.79 7.09
C TYR A 18 0.74 -6.89 7.66
N HIS A 19 1.70 -7.23 6.80
CA HIS A 19 3.10 -7.44 7.19
C HIS A 19 4.05 -6.64 6.31
N GLN A 20 5.10 -6.07 6.90
CA GLN A 20 6.21 -5.47 6.15
C GLN A 20 7.10 -6.57 5.55
N ASP A 21 7.73 -6.30 4.41
CA ASP A 21 8.68 -7.23 3.79
C ASP A 21 10.07 -7.07 4.40
N LEU A 22 10.57 -8.07 5.11
CA LEU A 22 11.85 -8.02 5.81
C LEU A 22 13.10 -7.90 4.91
N TYR A 23 12.91 -7.96 3.59
CA TYR A 23 13.98 -7.96 2.59
C TYR A 23 13.93 -6.75 1.65
N ASP A 24 13.09 -5.78 1.94
CA ASP A 24 13.06 -4.50 1.23
C ASP A 24 14.05 -3.49 1.87
N ASP A 25 14.05 -2.24 1.38
CA ASP A 25 15.02 -1.24 1.79
C ASP A 25 14.58 -0.47 3.06
N PHE A 26 13.27 -0.35 3.31
CA PHE A 26 12.68 0.35 4.45
C PHE A 26 11.20 -0.03 4.65
N ASP A 27 10.61 0.33 5.79
CA ASP A 27 9.22 -0.02 6.14
C ASP A 27 8.20 1.10 5.90
N TRP A 28 6.94 0.73 5.62
CA TRP A 28 5.81 1.66 5.70
C TRP A 28 5.56 2.11 7.13
N VAL A 29 5.23 3.38 7.32
CA VAL A 29 4.95 3.97 8.63
C VAL A 29 3.43 3.98 8.88
N HIS A 30 3.00 3.60 10.08
CA HIS A 30 1.60 3.71 10.48
C HIS A 30 1.32 5.10 11.06
N VAL A 31 0.28 5.74 10.54
CA VAL A 31 -0.31 6.97 11.07
C VAL A 31 -1.61 6.62 11.76
N SER A 32 -1.78 7.05 13.01
CA SER A 32 -3.04 6.92 13.75
C SER A 32 -3.77 8.27 13.83
N ALA A 33 -5.08 8.24 13.64
CA ALA A 33 -5.93 9.42 13.84
C ALA A 33 -5.90 9.94 15.29
N GLN A 34 -5.59 9.07 16.27
CA GLN A 34 -5.56 9.39 17.69
C GLN A 34 -4.24 10.04 18.12
N GLU A 35 -3.18 9.79 17.36
CA GLU A 35 -1.84 10.31 17.60
C GLU A 35 -1.28 10.94 16.31
N PRO A 36 -1.75 12.13 15.91
CA PRO A 36 -1.21 12.84 14.76
C PRO A 36 0.17 13.41 15.10
N HIS A 37 1.18 12.55 15.23
CA HIS A 37 2.59 12.96 15.37
C HIS A 37 3.05 13.63 14.08
N TYR A 38 3.74 14.77 14.17
CA TYR A 38 4.53 15.52 13.17
C TYR A 38 4.18 15.40 11.66
N LEU A 39 2.94 15.11 11.29
CA LEU A 39 2.56 15.15 9.89
C LEU A 39 2.49 16.60 9.42
N PRO A 40 3.02 16.91 8.23
CA PRO A 40 2.80 18.21 7.62
C PRO A 40 1.30 18.53 7.56
N PRO A 41 0.86 19.77 7.83
CA PRO A 41 -0.56 20.15 7.82
C PRO A 41 -1.30 19.82 6.51
N GLU A 42 -0.55 19.62 5.43
CA GLU A 42 -1.07 19.26 4.12
C GLU A 42 -1.42 17.76 3.98
N MET A 43 -1.11 16.93 4.98
CA MET A 43 -1.46 15.51 5.00
C MET A 43 -2.91 15.26 5.42
N PRO A 44 -3.57 14.25 4.84
CA PRO A 44 -4.93 13.90 5.23
C PRO A 44 -4.98 13.51 6.70
N GLN A 45 -6.08 13.84 7.36
CA GLN A 45 -6.37 13.34 8.71
C GLN A 45 -6.92 11.93 8.62
N GLY A 46 -6.61 11.08 9.58
CA GLY A 46 -7.12 9.71 9.67
C GLY A 46 -6.03 8.70 10.03
N SER A 47 -6.41 7.42 9.98
CA SER A 47 -5.52 6.29 10.21
C SER A 47 -5.16 5.63 8.88
N TYR A 48 -3.87 5.50 8.58
CA TYR A 48 -3.41 4.93 7.30
C TYR A 48 -1.93 4.53 7.36
N MET A 49 -1.48 3.76 6.38
CA MET A 49 -0.05 3.47 6.17
C MET A 49 0.54 4.50 5.23
N ILE A 50 1.74 5.02 5.50
CA ILE A 50 2.41 6.08 4.73
C ILE A 50 3.88 5.75 4.40
N VAL A 51 4.33 6.21 3.25
CA VAL A 51 5.77 6.34 2.90
C VAL A 51 6.10 7.82 2.70
N ILE A 52 7.16 8.30 3.36
CA ILE A 52 7.69 9.66 3.19
C ILE A 52 8.89 9.59 2.24
N SER A 53 8.63 9.71 0.95
CA SER A 53 9.64 9.54 -0.11
C SER A 53 10.84 10.49 -0.04
N SER A 54 10.79 11.57 0.75
CA SER A 54 11.92 12.48 0.94
C SER A 54 13.01 11.93 1.85
N ASP A 55 12.70 10.89 2.61
CA ASP A 55 13.59 10.32 3.63
C ASP A 55 14.39 9.13 3.08
N HIS A 56 14.24 8.86 1.77
CA HIS A 56 14.72 7.67 1.07
C HIS A 56 15.40 8.05 -0.25
N ASP A 57 16.32 7.20 -0.69
CA ASP A 57 17.09 7.42 -1.93
C ASP A 57 16.31 6.97 -3.18
N PRO A 58 16.53 7.60 -4.35
CA PRO A 58 15.88 7.20 -5.58
C PRO A 58 16.20 5.74 -5.95
N GLY A 59 15.15 4.91 -6.03
CA GLY A 59 15.26 3.50 -6.42
C GLY A 59 15.09 2.53 -5.25
N GLU A 60 15.13 3.02 -4.01
CA GLU A 60 14.73 2.24 -2.83
C GLU A 60 13.25 1.85 -2.91
N LYS A 61 12.93 0.70 -2.32
CA LYS A 61 11.61 0.08 -2.35
C LYS A 61 11.24 -0.38 -0.97
N THR A 62 9.95 -0.28 -0.68
CA THR A 62 9.31 -0.86 0.50
C THR A 62 8.14 -1.71 0.03
N ARG A 63 7.73 -2.72 0.79
CA ARG A 63 6.57 -3.54 0.46
C ARG A 63 5.74 -3.85 1.69
N LEU A 64 4.48 -3.43 1.64
CA LEU A 64 3.45 -3.86 2.58
C LEU A 64 2.66 -5.03 1.98
N GLN A 65 2.65 -6.15 2.67
CA GLN A 65 2.04 -7.40 2.23
C GLN A 65 0.71 -7.62 2.93
N LEU A 66 -0.32 -7.92 2.13
CA LEU A 66 -1.63 -8.34 2.62
C LEU A 66 -1.59 -9.80 3.11
N PRO A 67 -2.59 -10.24 3.88
CA PRO A 67 -2.75 -11.66 4.21
C PRO A 67 -2.86 -12.52 2.95
N THR A 68 -2.49 -13.78 3.09
CA THR A 68 -2.64 -14.77 2.01
C THR A 68 -4.11 -15.13 1.85
N MET A 69 -4.64 -14.94 0.64
CA MET A 69 -6.05 -15.17 0.30
C MET A 69 -6.24 -16.53 -0.38
N LYS A 70 -7.36 -17.18 -0.05
CA LYS A 70 -7.73 -18.55 -0.50
C LYS A 70 -9.21 -18.59 -0.88
N GLU A 71 -9.57 -17.79 -1.86
CA GLU A 71 -10.95 -17.57 -2.21
C GLU A 71 -11.48 -18.66 -3.15
N ASN A 72 -12.72 -19.11 -2.92
CA ASN A 72 -13.43 -20.02 -3.82
C ASN A 72 -14.25 -19.26 -4.87
N ASP A 73 -14.71 -18.07 -4.50
CA ASP A 73 -15.60 -17.25 -5.31
C ASP A 73 -14.89 -16.01 -5.86
N THR A 74 -15.52 -15.36 -6.84
CA THR A 74 -15.06 -14.07 -7.35
C THR A 74 -15.20 -13.00 -6.28
N HIS A 75 -14.13 -12.25 -6.05
CA HIS A 75 -14.05 -11.19 -5.07
C HIS A 75 -13.18 -10.06 -5.64
N CYS A 76 -13.34 -8.87 -5.06
CA CYS A 76 -12.54 -7.71 -5.40
C CYS A 76 -11.81 -7.23 -4.16
N ILE A 77 -10.59 -6.75 -4.36
CA ILE A 77 -9.83 -6.01 -3.35
C ILE A 77 -9.99 -4.54 -3.69
N ASP A 78 -10.59 -3.77 -2.80
CA ASP A 78 -10.65 -2.33 -2.92
C ASP A 78 -9.72 -1.66 -1.92
N PHE A 79 -9.08 -0.58 -2.37
CA PHE A 79 -8.22 0.23 -1.53
C PHE A 79 -8.28 1.68 -1.97
N SER A 80 -8.07 2.59 -1.02
CA SER A 80 -7.86 4.00 -1.30
C SER A 80 -6.38 4.33 -1.22
N TYR A 81 -5.91 5.23 -2.08
CA TYR A 81 -4.53 5.67 -2.13
C TYR A 81 -4.41 7.18 -2.33
N LEU A 82 -3.29 7.75 -1.89
CA LEU A 82 -2.94 9.16 -2.12
C LEU A 82 -1.45 9.28 -2.39
N LEU A 83 -1.07 9.83 -3.55
CA LEU A 83 0.31 10.23 -3.86
C LEU A 83 0.41 11.75 -3.85
N TYR A 84 1.05 12.30 -2.82
CA TYR A 84 1.15 13.75 -2.66
C TYR A 84 2.59 14.26 -2.79
N SER A 85 2.75 15.37 -3.51
CA SER A 85 3.99 16.15 -3.56
C SER A 85 3.70 17.64 -3.52
N LYS A 86 4.35 18.36 -2.60
CA LYS A 86 4.18 19.81 -2.42
C LYS A 86 4.85 20.63 -3.53
N ASN A 87 6.02 20.20 -3.98
CA ASN A 87 6.88 20.97 -4.88
C ASN A 87 6.85 20.44 -6.33
N GLY A 88 5.91 19.55 -6.66
CA GLY A 88 5.85 18.89 -7.97
C GLY A 88 6.94 17.85 -8.21
N ALA A 89 7.81 17.60 -7.23
CA ALA A 89 8.75 16.47 -7.26
C ALA A 89 7.97 15.15 -7.35
N ASN A 90 8.53 14.13 -8.01
CA ASN A 90 7.86 12.84 -8.10
C ASN A 90 7.87 12.15 -6.72
N PRO A 91 6.70 11.88 -6.09
CA PRO A 91 6.64 11.21 -4.78
C PRO A 91 6.93 9.70 -4.87
N GLY A 92 7.16 9.16 -6.07
CA GLY A 92 7.45 7.75 -6.31
C GLY A 92 6.41 7.09 -7.21
N THR A 93 6.43 5.76 -7.21
CA THR A 93 5.46 4.91 -7.91
C THR A 93 4.91 3.92 -6.91
N LEU A 94 3.59 3.81 -6.83
CA LEU A 94 2.93 2.74 -6.10
C LEU A 94 2.57 1.63 -7.09
N ASN A 95 3.06 0.43 -6.83
CA ASN A 95 2.79 -0.78 -7.59
C ASN A 95 1.98 -1.76 -6.75
N ILE A 96 1.05 -2.45 -7.40
CA ILE A 96 0.38 -3.61 -6.82
C ILE A 96 0.92 -4.86 -7.49
N LEU A 97 1.47 -5.74 -6.67
CA LEU A 97 2.15 -6.96 -7.08
C LEU A 97 1.35 -8.14 -6.54
N VAL A 98 1.28 -9.21 -7.32
CA VAL A 98 0.63 -10.46 -6.90
C VAL A 98 1.63 -11.60 -7.01
N ARG A 99 1.67 -12.39 -5.94
CA ARG A 99 2.37 -13.67 -5.87
C ARG A 99 1.34 -14.77 -5.73
N VAL A 100 1.45 -15.83 -6.53
CA VAL A 100 0.59 -17.01 -6.47
C VAL A 100 1.41 -18.19 -5.94
N ASN A 101 0.85 -18.97 -5.00
CA ASN A 101 1.44 -20.19 -4.44
C ASN A 101 2.88 -20.02 -3.95
N LYS A 102 3.18 -18.91 -3.26
CA LYS A 102 4.54 -18.55 -2.78
C LYS A 102 5.61 -18.52 -3.88
N GLY A 103 5.18 -18.39 -5.14
CA GLY A 103 6.04 -18.32 -6.31
C GLY A 103 6.82 -17.00 -6.43
N PRO A 104 7.49 -16.78 -7.57
CA PRO A 104 8.13 -15.51 -7.83
C PRO A 104 7.10 -14.38 -7.86
N LEU A 105 7.56 -13.19 -7.49
CA LEU A 105 6.77 -11.97 -7.61
C LEU A 105 6.57 -11.67 -9.11
N ALA A 106 5.32 -11.48 -9.54
CA ALA A 106 5.02 -11.13 -10.93
C ALA A 106 5.29 -9.64 -11.22
N ASN A 107 5.16 -9.26 -12.49
CA ASN A 107 5.10 -7.84 -12.86
C ASN A 107 3.91 -7.15 -12.16
N PRO A 108 3.99 -5.83 -11.91
CA PRO A 108 2.86 -5.08 -11.35
C PRO A 108 1.59 -5.30 -12.16
N ILE A 109 0.50 -5.66 -11.48
CA ILE A 109 -0.83 -5.78 -12.10
C ILE A 109 -1.55 -4.44 -12.16
N TRP A 110 -1.10 -3.47 -11.36
CA TRP A 110 -1.57 -2.10 -11.31
C TRP A 110 -0.44 -1.20 -10.85
N ASN A 111 -0.37 0.02 -11.36
CA ASN A 111 0.55 1.04 -10.86
C ASN A 111 -0.01 2.46 -11.01
N VAL A 112 0.53 3.36 -10.20
CA VAL A 112 0.36 4.80 -10.36
C VAL A 112 1.69 5.49 -10.04
N THR A 113 2.07 6.45 -10.87
CA THR A 113 3.30 7.23 -10.72
C THR A 113 2.96 8.70 -10.64
N GLY A 114 3.72 9.45 -9.83
CA GLY A 114 3.54 10.89 -9.73
C GLY A 114 2.43 11.29 -8.76
N SER A 115 2.29 12.60 -8.53
CA SER A 115 1.28 13.09 -7.59
C SER A 115 -0.13 13.00 -8.17
N THR A 116 -1.08 12.54 -7.34
CA THR A 116 -2.48 12.33 -7.69
C THR A 116 -3.41 13.43 -7.15
N GLY A 117 -2.83 14.52 -6.62
CA GLY A 117 -3.58 15.60 -5.98
C GLY A 117 -3.58 15.48 -4.46
N LYS A 118 -4.63 16.00 -3.82
CA LYS A 118 -4.78 16.04 -2.35
C LYS A 118 -5.87 15.10 -1.82
N ASP A 119 -6.68 14.55 -2.71
CA ASP A 119 -7.81 13.72 -2.37
C ASP A 119 -7.47 12.24 -2.50
N TRP A 120 -8.06 11.43 -1.63
CA TRP A 120 -7.97 9.99 -1.72
C TRP A 120 -8.66 9.49 -2.98
N LEU A 121 -7.94 8.66 -3.74
CA LEU A 121 -8.48 7.96 -4.91
C LEU A 121 -8.76 6.51 -4.54
N ARG A 122 -9.80 5.92 -5.11
CA ARG A 122 -10.15 4.51 -4.91
C ARG A 122 -9.74 3.69 -6.13
N ALA A 123 -9.14 2.54 -5.88
CA ALA A 123 -8.88 1.51 -6.87
C ALA A 123 -9.54 0.20 -6.45
N GLU A 124 -9.91 -0.62 -7.43
CA GLU A 124 -10.47 -1.95 -7.25
C GLU A 124 -9.68 -2.94 -8.11
N LEU A 125 -9.37 -4.10 -7.55
CA LEU A 125 -8.62 -5.17 -8.19
C LEU A 125 -9.43 -6.47 -8.12
N ALA A 126 -9.73 -7.01 -9.29
CA ALA A 126 -10.29 -8.36 -9.41
C ALA A 126 -9.16 -9.36 -9.64
N VAL A 127 -8.78 -10.11 -8.60
CA VAL A 127 -7.74 -11.15 -8.71
C VAL A 127 -8.40 -12.47 -9.07
N SER A 128 -8.17 -12.94 -10.30
CA SER A 128 -8.74 -14.20 -10.81
C SER A 128 -7.90 -15.42 -10.39
N THR A 129 -7.57 -15.52 -9.09
CA THR A 129 -6.88 -16.67 -8.51
C THR A 129 -7.74 -17.29 -7.42
N PHE A 130 -8.05 -18.58 -7.59
CA PHE A 130 -9.00 -19.30 -6.75
C PHE A 130 -8.37 -20.56 -6.16
N TRP A 131 -8.95 -21.06 -5.07
CA TRP A 131 -8.61 -22.34 -4.46
C TRP A 131 -8.60 -23.48 -5.51
N PRO A 132 -7.63 -24.42 -5.47
CA PRO A 132 -6.64 -24.68 -4.41
C PRO A 132 -5.41 -23.77 -4.44
N ASN A 133 -5.36 -22.79 -5.35
CA ASN A 133 -4.29 -21.81 -5.34
C ASN A 133 -4.51 -20.79 -4.22
N GLU A 134 -3.40 -20.31 -3.67
CA GLU A 134 -3.37 -19.18 -2.76
C GLU A 134 -2.62 -18.02 -3.41
N TYR A 135 -2.96 -16.80 -3.04
CA TYR A 135 -2.22 -15.64 -3.52
C TYR A 135 -2.03 -14.60 -2.42
N GLN A 136 -1.01 -13.76 -2.61
CA GLN A 136 -0.67 -12.67 -1.72
C GLN A 136 -0.47 -11.40 -2.53
N VAL A 137 -1.05 -10.31 -2.05
CA VAL A 137 -0.90 -8.98 -2.66
C VAL A 137 0.16 -8.20 -1.90
N GLY A 138 1.06 -7.57 -2.64
CA GLY A 138 2.08 -6.65 -2.11
C GLY A 138 1.91 -5.26 -2.69
N LEU A 139 2.03 -4.26 -1.83
CA LEU A 139 1.94 -2.83 -2.14
C LEU A 139 3.37 -2.29 -2.10
N GLN A 140 3.92 -1.86 -3.24
CA GLN A 140 5.33 -1.46 -3.38
C GLN A 140 5.50 -0.11 -4.06
#